data_AF-A0A945XLK8-F1
#
_entry.id   AF-A0A945XLK8-F1
#
_cell.length_a   1.000
_cell.length_b   1.000
_cell.length_c   1.000
_cell.angle_alpha   90.00
_cell.angle_beta   90.00
_cell.angle_gamma   90.00
#
_symmetry.space_group_name_H-M   'P 1'
#
loop_
_entity.id
_entity.type
_entity.pdbx_description
1 polymer ?
#
loop_
_entity_poly.entity_id
_entity_poly.type
_entity_poly.pdbx_seq_one_letter_code
_entity_poly.pdbx_strand_id
1 'polypeptide(L)'
;MNNPWIILNITQNADDEAVKAAWLKSIKRYPPDRDPERFQQIQQAYEQLKTERLRTSYRLFNPQQPTKDELLLALLQEEEQPQRPTLSLCQQLLKAGAKQP
;
A
#
# COMPACT_ATOMS: atom_id res chain seq x y z
N MET A 1 4.25 -9.18 3.92
CA MET A 1 4.41 -8.10 4.91
C MET A 1 3.12 -8.02 5.70
N ASN A 2 3.16 -8.17 7.03
CA ASN A 2 1.94 -8.14 7.83
C ASN A 2 1.33 -6.73 7.83
N ASN A 3 0.02 -6.67 7.60
CA ASN A 3 -0.73 -5.43 7.63
C ASN A 3 -0.88 -4.97 9.11
N PRO A 4 -0.43 -3.75 9.48
CA PRO A 4 -0.43 -3.28 10.86
C PRO A 4 -1.85 -3.04 11.41
N TRP A 5 -2.84 -2.75 10.56
CA TRP A 5 -4.24 -2.66 10.97
C TRP A 5 -4.80 -4.03 11.39
N ILE A 6 -4.38 -5.10 10.72
CA ILE A 6 -4.75 -6.48 11.07
C ILE A 6 -4.08 -6.88 12.39
N ILE A 7 -2.80 -6.55 12.58
CA ILE A 7 -2.06 -6.86 13.82
C ILE A 7 -2.71 -6.18 15.04
N LEU A 8 -3.06 -4.90 14.92
CA LEU A 8 -3.70 -4.14 16.00
C LEU A 8 -5.22 -4.38 16.08
N ASN A 9 -5.80 -5.13 15.14
CA ASN A 9 -7.23 -5.41 15.02
C ASN A 9 -8.09 -4.14 15.03
N ILE A 10 -7.72 -3.18 14.18
CA ILE A 10 -8.38 -1.88 14.02
C ILE A 10 -8.73 -1.63 12.55
N THR A 11 -9.68 -0.72 12.30
CA THR A 11 -10.04 -0.32 10.94
C THR A 11 -9.07 0.72 10.40
N GLN A 12 -9.02 0.89 9.07
CA GLN A 12 -8.16 1.90 8.43
C GLN A 12 -8.57 3.35 8.76
N ASN A 13 -9.80 3.56 9.23
CA ASN A 13 -10.33 4.86 9.64
C ASN A 13 -10.12 5.16 11.14
N ALA A 14 -9.44 4.28 11.88
CA ALA A 14 -9.14 4.50 13.29
C ALA A 14 -8.27 5.75 13.48
N ASP A 15 -8.64 6.61 14.44
CA ASP A 15 -7.87 7.77 14.85
C ASP A 15 -6.68 7.41 15.75
N ASP A 16 -5.86 8.38 16.09
CA ASP A 16 -4.64 8.17 16.88
C ASP A 16 -4.99 7.64 18.31
N GLU A 17 -6.13 8.04 18.86
CA GLU A 17 -6.62 7.56 20.16
C GLU A 17 -7.03 6.08 20.09
N ALA A 18 -7.79 5.68 19.06
CA ALA A 18 -8.18 4.29 18.85
C ALA A 18 -6.97 3.38 18.59
N VAL A 19 -5.97 3.85 17.82
CA VAL A 19 -4.70 3.13 17.60
C VAL A 19 -3.98 2.90 18.92
N LYS A 20 -3.86 3.95 19.75
CA LYS A 20 -3.21 3.85 21.07
C LYS A 20 -3.98 2.93 22.02
N ALA A 21 -5.31 3.01 22.05
CA ALA A 21 -6.15 2.15 22.87
C ALA A 21 -6.02 0.67 22.48
N ALA A 22 -6.01 0.38 21.17
CA ALA A 22 -5.83 -0.97 20.65
C ALA A 22 -4.44 -1.53 20.97
N TRP A 23 -3.39 -0.71 20.87
CA TRP A 23 -2.03 -1.07 21.26
C TRP A 23 -1.93 -1.43 22.75
N LEU A 24 -2.47 -0.59 23.64
CA LEU A 24 -2.51 -0.86 25.08
C LEU A 24 -3.26 -2.15 25.42
N LYS A 25 -4.39 -2.40 24.75
CA LYS A 25 -5.17 -3.64 24.92
C LYS A 25 -4.37 -4.86 24.46
N SER A 26 -3.63 -4.73 23.36
CA SER A 26 -2.82 -5.81 22.79
C SER A 26 -1.61 -6.15 23.66
N ILE A 27 -0.91 -5.15 24.21
CA ILE A 27 0.19 -5.36 25.17
C ILE A 27 -0.29 -6.05 26.45
N LYS A 28 -1.45 -5.65 26.99
CA LYS A 28 -2.03 -6.31 28.16
C LYS A 28 -2.35 -7.78 27.90
N ARG A 29 -2.72 -8.12 26.67
CA ARG A 29 -3.06 -9.49 26.25
C ARG A 29 -1.83 -10.34 25.95
N TYR A 30 -0.79 -9.72 25.39
CA TYR A 30 0.46 -10.36 24.98
C TYR A 30 1.64 -9.66 25.66
N PRO A 31 1.88 -9.93 26.96
CA PRO A 31 3.02 -9.36 27.66
C PRO A 31 4.34 -9.94 27.13
N PRO A 32 5.44 -9.16 27.19
CA PRO A 32 6.74 -9.56 26.64
C PRO A 32 7.31 -10.84 27.27
N ASP A 33 6.98 -11.11 28.54
CA ASP A 33 7.40 -12.34 29.25
C ASP A 33 6.77 -13.62 28.70
N ARG A 34 5.59 -13.52 28.07
CA ARG A 34 4.87 -14.70 27.55
C ARG A 34 5.11 -14.93 26.06
N ASP A 35 5.19 -13.86 25.28
CA ASP A 35 5.31 -13.95 23.82
C ASP A 35 6.06 -12.72 23.26
N PRO A 36 7.40 -12.75 23.28
CA PRO A 36 8.22 -11.63 22.84
C PRO A 36 8.08 -11.35 21.33
N GLU A 37 7.86 -12.37 20.52
CA GLU A 37 7.68 -12.22 19.07
C GLU A 37 6.39 -11.46 18.75
N ARG A 38 5.25 -11.86 19.36
CA ARG A 38 4.00 -11.13 19.16
C ARG A 38 4.07 -9.71 19.69
N PHE A 39 4.72 -9.52 20.84
CA PHE A 39 4.92 -8.17 21.39
C PHE A 39 5.69 -7.28 20.40
N GLN A 40 6.78 -7.78 19.80
CA GLN A 40 7.51 -7.03 18.78
C GLN A 40 6.65 -6.71 17.56
N GLN A 41 5.83 -7.65 17.07
CA GLN A 41 4.93 -7.41 15.95
C GLN A 41 3.90 -6.30 16.26
N ILE A 42 3.31 -6.34 17.46
CA ILE A 42 2.36 -5.33 17.93
C ILE A 42 3.04 -3.95 18.04
N GLN A 43 4.27 -3.91 18.58
CA GLN A 43 5.03 -2.68 18.72
C GLN A 43 5.39 -2.08 17.35
N GLN A 44 5.87 -2.89 16.41
CA GLN A 44 6.16 -2.44 15.05
C GLN A 44 4.92 -1.92 14.33
N ALA A 45 3.77 -2.59 14.50
CA ALA A 45 2.51 -2.14 13.91
C ALA A 45 2.07 -0.78 14.46
N TYR A 46 2.22 -0.56 15.77
CA TYR A 46 1.92 0.72 16.39
C TYR A 46 2.85 1.84 15.90
N GLU A 47 4.16 1.61 15.84
CA GLU A 47 5.12 2.61 15.35
C GLU A 47 4.87 3.01 13.88
N GLN A 48 4.24 2.15 13.08
CA GLN A 48 3.85 2.48 11.70
C GLN A 48 2.55 3.29 11.60
N LEU A 49 1.68 3.25 12.62
CA LEU A 49 0.33 3.84 12.56
C LEU A 49 0.07 4.92 13.61
N LYS A 50 1.04 5.19 14.50
CA LYS A 50 0.91 6.07 15.68
C LYS A 50 0.40 7.48 15.39
N THR A 51 0.71 8.04 14.21
CA THR A 51 0.29 9.39 13.83
C THR A 51 -0.35 9.37 12.47
N GLU A 52 -1.22 10.36 12.21
CA GLU A 52 -1.82 10.56 10.89
C GLU A 52 -0.77 10.60 9.76
N ARG A 53 0.35 11.31 9.97
CA ARG A 53 1.45 11.37 8.99
C ARG A 53 2.00 9.99 8.66
N LEU A 54 2.21 9.14 9.66
CA LEU A 54 2.71 7.78 9.46
C LEU A 54 1.67 6.90 8.76
N ARG A 55 0.39 7.02 9.11
CA ARG A 55 -0.71 6.32 8.42
C ARG A 55 -0.81 6.73 6.95
N THR A 56 -0.70 8.02 6.66
CA THR A 56 -0.70 8.54 5.30
C THR A 56 0.53 8.06 4.52
N SER A 57 1.72 8.13 5.13
CA SER A 57 2.95 7.57 4.54
C SER A 57 2.81 6.08 4.23
N TYR A 58 2.24 5.30 5.16
CA TYR A 58 1.98 3.88 4.94
C TYR A 58 1.02 3.67 3.77
N ARG A 59 -0.09 4.42 3.70
CA ARG A 59 -1.06 4.30 2.61
C ARG A 59 -0.46 4.62 1.23
N LEU A 60 0.45 5.60 1.18
CA LEU A 60 1.10 6.04 -0.06
C LEU A 60 2.21 5.09 -0.52
N PHE A 61 3.01 4.56 0.41
CA PHE A 61 4.24 3.83 0.07
C PHE A 61 4.16 2.33 0.33
N ASN A 62 3.08 1.83 0.93
CA ASN A 62 2.82 0.41 1.10
C ASN A 62 1.59 0.05 0.26
N PRO A 63 1.77 -0.22 -1.05
CA PRO A 63 0.66 -0.61 -1.90
C PRO A 63 0.00 -1.84 -1.29
N GLN A 64 -1.32 -1.76 -1.06
CA GLN A 64 -2.09 -2.95 -0.74
C GLN A 64 -1.88 -3.93 -1.89
N GLN A 65 -1.55 -5.18 -1.55
CA GLN A 65 -1.51 -6.19 -2.59
C GLN A 65 -2.91 -6.26 -3.21
N PRO A 66 -3.03 -6.09 -4.54
CA PRO A 66 -4.33 -6.16 -5.19
C PRO A 66 -4.98 -7.50 -4.85
N THR A 67 -6.29 -7.47 -4.65
CA THR A 67 -7.05 -8.68 -4.39
C THR A 67 -6.95 -9.61 -5.59
N LYS A 68 -7.22 -10.90 -5.39
CA LYS A 68 -7.20 -11.87 -6.48
C LYS A 68 -8.14 -11.45 -7.61
N ASP A 69 -9.29 -10.89 -7.27
CA ASP A 69 -10.29 -10.44 -8.24
C ASP A 69 -9.81 -9.20 -9.03
N GLU A 70 -9.16 -8.24 -8.36
CA GLU A 70 -8.52 -7.09 -9.01
C GLU A 70 -7.40 -7.51 -9.97
N LEU A 71 -6.58 -8.49 -9.55
CA LEU A 71 -5.55 -9.06 -10.42
C LEU A 71 -6.15 -9.78 -11.62
N LEU A 72 -7.21 -10.55 -11.41
CA LEU A 72 -7.88 -11.30 -12.47
C LEU A 72 -8.51 -10.35 -13.49
N LEU A 73 -9.15 -9.27 -13.01
CA LEU A 73 -9.67 -8.21 -13.87
C LEU A 73 -8.55 -7.51 -14.67
N ALA A 74 -7.43 -7.18 -14.03
CA ALA A 74 -6.29 -6.55 -14.69
C ALA A 74 -5.65 -7.45 -15.77
N LEU A 75 -5.64 -8.78 -15.57
CA LEU A 75 -5.15 -9.75 -16.56
C LEU A 75 -6.13 -9.95 -17.72
N LEU A 76 -7.43 -9.85 -17.47
CA LEU A 76 -8.47 -9.92 -18.50
C LEU A 76 -8.55 -8.63 -19.32
N GLN A 77 -8.11 -7.51 -18.75
CA GLN A 77 -7.89 -6.26 -19.45
C GLN A 77 -6.61 -6.34 -20.30
N GLU A 78 -6.61 -7.21 -21.32
CA GLU A 78 -5.73 -7.09 -22.50
C GLU A 78 -6.18 -5.90 -23.34
N GLU A 79 -6.26 -4.71 -22.74
CA GLU A 79 -6.44 -3.49 -23.51
C GLU A 79 -5.07 -2.96 -23.85
N GLU A 80 -4.88 -2.59 -25.12
CA GLU A 80 -3.69 -1.92 -25.64
C GLU A 80 -3.34 -0.75 -24.74
N GLN A 81 -2.53 -1.00 -23.70
CA GLN A 81 -2.00 0.07 -22.89
C GLN A 81 -1.28 1.00 -23.85
N PRO A 82 -1.41 2.33 -23.71
CA PRO A 82 -0.75 3.28 -24.60
C PRO A 82 0.76 3.01 -24.56
N GLN A 83 1.22 2.18 -25.49
CA GLN A 83 2.60 1.77 -25.53
C GLN A 83 3.37 2.99 -25.98
N ARG A 84 4.47 3.26 -25.27
CA ARG A 84 5.40 4.30 -25.69
C ARG A 84 5.70 4.06 -27.18
N PRO A 85 5.34 5.01 -28.07
CA PRO A 85 5.51 4.80 -29.50
C PRO A 85 6.98 4.53 -29.79
N THR A 86 7.24 3.61 -30.71
CA THR A 86 8.61 3.24 -31.08
C THR A 86 9.34 4.45 -31.66
N LEU A 87 10.67 4.49 -31.50
CA LEU A 87 11.51 5.55 -32.05
C LEU A 87 11.25 5.73 -33.56
N SER A 88 11.04 4.64 -34.29
CA SER A 88 10.72 4.65 -35.72
C SER A 88 9.40 5.37 -36.02
N LEU A 89 8.34 5.08 -35.25
CA LEU A 89 7.03 5.74 -35.40
C LEU A 89 7.12 7.23 -35.07
N CYS A 90 7.83 7.59 -33.98
CA CYS A 90 8.09 8.98 -33.64
C CYS A 90 8.84 9.72 -34.77
N GLN A 91 9.88 9.09 -35.33
CA GLN A 91 10.64 9.67 -36.43
C GLN A 91 9.80 9.83 -37.71
N GLN A 92 8.89 8.88 -38.00
CA GLN A 92 7.98 8.98 -39.14
C GLN A 92 6.99 10.13 -38.98
N LEU A 93 6.37 10.29 -37.81
CA LEU A 93 5.42 11.37 -37.55
C LEU A 93 6.08 12.75 -37.63
N LEU A 94 7.29 12.90 -37.09
CA LEU A 94 8.06 14.14 -37.19
C LEU A 94 8.43 14.49 -38.64
N LYS A 95 8.80 13.48 -39.44
CA LYS A 95 9.07 13.66 -40.88
C LYS A 95 7.81 13.96 -41.67
N ALA A 96 6.67 13.36 -41.31
CA ALA A 96 5.37 13.62 -41.95
C ALA A 96 4.84 15.03 -41.63
N GLY A 97 5.05 15.53 -40.41
CA GLY A 97 4.70 16.89 -40.02
C GLY A 97 5.57 17.97 -40.69
N ALA A 98 6.81 17.64 -41.07
CA ALA A 98 7.72 18.56 -41.78
C ALA A 98 7.43 18.67 -43.29
N LYS A 99 6.40 17.97 -43.82
CA LYS A 99 6.08 17.90 -45.25
C LYS A 99 4.71 18.48 -45.61
N GLN A 100 4.15 19.36 -44.78
CA GLN A 100 3.00 20.17 -45.16
C GLN A 100 3.47 21.45 -45.88
N PRO A 101 2.92 21.78 -47.06
CA PRO A 101 3.31 22.95 -47.87
C PRO A 101 2.93 24.28 -47.21
#